data_AF-A0A8J2ZUH9-F1
#
_entry.id   AF-A0A8J2ZUH9-F1
#
_cell.length_a   1.000
_cell.length_b   1.000
_cell.length_c   1.000
_cell.angle_alpha   90.00
_cell.angle_beta   90.00
_cell.angle_gamma   90.00
#
_symmetry.space_group_name_H-M   'P 1'
#
loop_
_entity.id
_entity.type
_entity.pdbx_description
1 polymer ?
#
loop_
_entity_poly.entity_id
_entity_poly.type
_entity_poly.pdbx_seq_one_letter_code
_entity_poly.pdbx_strand_id
1 'polypeptide(L)'
;MMLIGKINEIITMLQRLAVNAHLDLVYVKTILKIIGVAYIAEFGVQIARDAGQGALASKIELAGKILILVMAIPIITAIIKAVLGLIPQ
;
A
#
# COMPACT_ATOMS: atom_id res chain seq x y z
N MET A 1 20.72 11.59 -3.28
CA MET A 1 20.86 10.46 -4.23
C MET A 1 21.00 9.10 -3.54
N MET A 2 21.72 8.99 -2.40
CA MET A 2 21.92 7.70 -1.68
C MET A 2 20.63 7.04 -1.14
N LEU A 3 19.64 7.81 -0.67
CA LEU A 3 18.38 7.26 -0.13
C LEU A 3 17.52 6.58 -1.20
N ILE A 4 17.46 7.15 -2.41
CA ILE A 4 16.71 6.57 -3.54
C ILE A 4 17.32 5.21 -3.94
N GLY A 5 18.66 5.10 -3.92
CA GLY A 5 19.35 3.83 -4.14
C GLY A 5 18.95 2.75 -3.14
N LYS A 6 18.93 3.08 -1.84
CA LYS A 6 18.51 2.15 -0.77
C LYS A 6 17.05 1.71 -0.90
N ILE A 7 16.15 2.63 -1.27
CA ILE A 7 14.74 2.28 -1.52
C ILE A 7 14.64 1.30 -2.70
N ASN A 8 15.43 1.52 -3.75
CA ASN A 8 15.43 0.64 -4.90
C ASN A 8 15.96 -0.78 -4.56
N GLU A 9 16.97 -0.87 -3.69
CA GLU A 9 17.45 -2.16 -3.15
C GLU A 9 16.36 -2.90 -2.38
N ILE A 10 15.62 -2.20 -1.52
CA ILE A 10 14.49 -2.77 -0.75
C ILE A 10 13.39 -3.26 -1.70
N ILE A 11 13.00 -2.44 -2.69
CA ILE A 11 11.98 -2.83 -3.68
C ILE A 11 12.43 -4.09 -4.45
N THR A 12 13.69 -4.14 -4.87
CA THR A 12 14.25 -5.29 -5.58
C THR A 12 14.25 -6.54 -4.69
N MET A 13 14.57 -6.40 -3.40
CA MET A 13 14.51 -7.49 -2.43
C MET A 13 13.07 -8.02 -2.26
N LEU A 14 12.09 -7.13 -2.12
CA LEU A 14 10.68 -7.51 -2.01
C LEU A 14 10.17 -8.23 -3.27
N GLN A 15 10.58 -7.77 -4.46
CA GLN A 15 10.25 -8.45 -5.71
C GLN A 15 10.85 -9.86 -5.77
N ARG A 16 12.11 -10.04 -5.36
CA ARG A 16 12.75 -11.36 -5.30
C ARG A 16 12.02 -12.30 -4.33
N LEU A 17 11.64 -11.82 -3.14
CA LEU A 17 10.86 -12.60 -2.18
C LEU A 17 9.51 -13.03 -2.75
N ALA A 18 8.80 -12.14 -3.44
CA ALA A 18 7.53 -12.46 -4.07
C ALA A 18 7.67 -13.53 -5.16
N VAL A 19 8.69 -13.41 -6.02
CA VAL A 19 8.97 -14.44 -7.05
C VAL A 19 9.28 -15.79 -6.40
N ASN A 20 10.12 -15.83 -5.37
CA ASN A 20 10.46 -17.06 -4.66
C ASN A 20 9.23 -17.70 -3.96
N ALA A 21 8.30 -16.86 -3.48
CA ALA A 21 7.05 -17.31 -2.89
C ALA A 21 5.95 -17.63 -3.92
N HIS A 22 6.26 -17.61 -5.23
CA HIS A 22 5.30 -17.81 -6.31
C HIS A 22 4.12 -16.82 -6.27
N LEU A 23 4.36 -15.63 -5.73
CA LEU A 23 3.38 -14.54 -5.68
C LEU A 23 3.46 -13.69 -6.94
N ASP A 24 2.31 -13.26 -7.43
CA ASP A 24 2.25 -12.28 -8.50
C ASP A 24 2.84 -10.94 -8.03
N LEU A 25 3.77 -10.38 -8.83
CA LEU A 25 4.38 -9.07 -8.60
C LEU A 25 3.34 -7.94 -8.53
N VAL A 26 2.14 -8.15 -9.07
CA VAL A 26 0.99 -7.25 -8.90
C VAL A 26 0.71 -6.98 -7.42
N TYR A 27 0.88 -7.95 -6.52
CA TYR A 27 0.64 -7.75 -5.09
C TYR A 27 1.68 -6.82 -4.46
N VAL A 28 2.98 -7.03 -4.73
CA VAL A 28 4.05 -6.15 -4.26
C VAL A 28 3.87 -4.73 -4.80
N LYS A 29 3.54 -4.61 -6.08
CA LYS A 29 3.27 -3.31 -6.72
C LYS A 29 2.07 -2.61 -6.09
N THR A 30 1.04 -3.36 -5.71
CA THR A 30 -0.16 -2.82 -5.04
C THR A 30 0.15 -2.33 -3.63
N ILE A 31 0.96 -3.08 -2.86
CA ILE A 31 1.45 -2.64 -1.54
C ILE A 31 2.22 -1.32 -1.65
N LEU A 32 3.16 -1.21 -2.60
CA LEU A 32 3.91 0.03 -2.82
C LEU A 32 3.00 1.21 -3.20
N LYS A 33 1.96 0.98 -4.01
CA LYS A 33 0.94 2.00 -4.32
C LYS A 33 0.18 2.45 -3.08
N ILE A 34 -0.24 1.51 -2.22
CA ILE A 34 -0.93 1.82 -0.96
C ILE A 34 -0.05 2.71 -0.09
N ILE A 35 1.24 2.39 0.06
CA ILE A 35 2.19 3.19 0.84
C ILE A 35 2.29 4.61 0.27
N GLY A 36 2.43 4.74 -1.06
CA GLY A 36 2.48 6.04 -1.72
C GLY A 36 1.22 6.87 -1.51
N VAL A 37 0.03 6.27 -1.66
CA VAL A 37 -1.26 6.94 -1.42
C VAL A 37 -1.39 7.38 0.03
N ALA A 38 -0.98 6.56 1.00
CA ALA A 38 -1.03 6.90 2.42
C ALA A 38 -0.19 8.15 2.72
N TYR A 39 1.06 8.20 2.23
CA TYR A 39 1.92 9.37 2.44
C TYR A 39 1.39 10.63 1.77
N ILE A 40 0.90 10.53 0.52
CA ILE A 40 0.34 11.68 -0.21
C ILE A 40 -0.92 12.19 0.51
N ALA A 41 -1.81 11.30 0.93
CA ALA A 41 -3.03 11.67 1.64
C ALA A 41 -2.70 12.35 2.99
N GLU A 42 -1.81 11.77 3.79
CA GLU A 42 -1.39 12.33 5.07
C GLU A 42 -0.77 13.72 4.92
N PHE A 43 0.10 13.89 3.91
CA PHE A 43 0.69 15.19 3.61
C PHE A 43 -0.39 16.22 3.22
N GLY A 44 -1.37 15.83 2.41
CA GLY A 44 -2.49 16.68 2.04
C GLY A 44 -3.38 17.06 3.24
N VAL A 45 -3.61 16.12 4.17
CA VAL A 45 -4.34 16.36 5.43
C VAL A 45 -3.60 17.40 6.28
N GLN A 46 -2.28 17.25 6.44
CA GLN A 46 -1.46 18.17 7.22
C GLN A 46 -1.46 19.58 6.61
N ILE A 47 -1.25 19.72 5.30
CA ILE A 47 -1.33 21.02 4.61
C ILE A 47 -2.71 21.66 4.81
N ALA A 48 -3.79 20.90 4.66
CA ALA A 48 -5.14 21.42 4.84
C ALA A 48 -5.37 21.89 6.29
N ARG A 49 -4.85 21.17 7.30
CA ARG A 49 -4.91 21.60 8.71
C ARG A 49 -4.09 22.86 8.96
N ASP A 50 -2.89 22.96 8.41
CA ASP A 50 -2.02 24.13 8.55
C ASP A 50 -2.64 25.38 7.91
N ALA A 51 -3.45 25.21 6.85
CA ALA A 51 -4.24 26.27 6.24
C ALA A 51 -5.55 26.61 7.00
N GLY A 52 -5.79 26.01 8.17
CA GLY A 52 -7.01 26.17 8.95
C GLY A 52 -8.25 25.46 8.38
N GLN A 53 -8.09 24.62 7.36
CA GLN A 53 -9.17 23.92 6.64
C GLN A 53 -9.43 22.51 7.22
N GLY A 54 -9.83 22.44 8.49
CA GLY A 54 -10.07 21.17 9.19
C GLY A 54 -11.13 20.28 8.53
N ALA A 55 -12.22 20.86 8.02
CA ALA A 55 -13.27 20.11 7.33
C ALA A 55 -12.79 19.46 6.02
N LEU A 56 -11.91 20.14 5.29
CA LEU A 56 -11.29 19.60 4.07
C LEU A 56 -10.30 18.50 4.42
N ALA A 57 -9.47 18.71 5.45
CA ALA A 57 -8.54 17.72 5.95
C ALA A 57 -9.25 16.38 6.29
N SER A 58 -10.37 16.43 7.02
CA SER A 58 -11.16 15.23 7.34
C SER A 58 -11.69 14.51 6.10
N LYS A 59 -12.06 15.25 5.04
CA LYS A 59 -12.51 14.66 3.76
C LYS A 59 -11.35 13.98 3.02
N ILE A 60 -10.17 14.60 2.98
CA ILE A 60 -8.97 14.00 2.38
C ILE A 60 -8.58 12.73 3.15
N GLU A 61 -8.61 12.77 4.47
CA GLU A 61 -8.29 11.62 5.33
C GLU A 61 -9.23 10.44 5.05
N LEU A 62 -10.54 10.70 4.98
CA LEU A 62 -11.53 9.69 4.65
C LEU A 62 -11.31 9.10 3.24
N ALA A 63 -11.08 9.96 2.25
CA ALA A 63 -10.84 9.52 0.88
C ALA A 63 -9.58 8.62 0.78
N GLY A 64 -8.49 9.00 1.45
CA GLY A 64 -7.27 8.20 1.53
C GLY A 64 -7.53 6.81 2.12
N LYS A 65 -8.28 6.73 3.23
CA LYS A 65 -8.65 5.46 3.86
C LYS A 65 -9.49 4.58 2.94
N ILE A 66 -10.48 5.14 2.25
CA ILE A 66 -11.33 4.38 1.31
C ILE A 66 -10.50 3.84 0.14
N LEU A 67 -9.62 4.66 -0.43
CA LEU A 67 -8.74 4.23 -1.52
C LEU A 67 -7.82 3.08 -1.10
N ILE A 68 -7.23 3.17 0.08
CA ILE A 68 -6.39 2.10 0.65
C ILE A 68 -7.20 0.82 0.84
N LEU A 69 -8.42 0.92 1.38
CA LEU A 69 -9.29 -0.23 1.61
C LEU A 69 -9.63 -0.97 0.30
N VAL A 70 -10.01 -0.22 -0.74
CA VAL A 70 -10.34 -0.80 -2.05
C VAL A 70 -9.12 -1.49 -2.67
N MET A 71 -7.94 -0.87 -2.58
CA MET A 71 -6.70 -1.46 -3.08
C MET A 71 -6.23 -2.68 -2.27
N ALA A 72 -6.68 -2.83 -1.02
CA ALA A 72 -6.34 -3.99 -0.18
C ALA A 72 -7.12 -5.26 -0.54
N ILE A 73 -8.29 -5.15 -1.22
CA ILE A 73 -9.17 -6.28 -1.55
C ILE A 73 -8.44 -7.43 -2.29
N PRO A 74 -7.63 -7.17 -3.34
CA PRO A 74 -6.92 -8.23 -4.05
C PRO A 74 -5.90 -8.96 -3.18
N ILE A 75 -5.25 -8.23 -2.26
CA ILE A 75 -4.26 -8.79 -1.33
C ILE A 75 -4.97 -9.69 -0.33
N ILE A 76 -6.08 -9.23 0.25
CA ILE A 76 -6.90 -10.03 1.18
C ILE A 76 -7.38 -11.31 0.48
N THR A 77 -7.83 -11.20 -0.77
CA THR A 77 -8.27 -12.35 -1.57
C THR A 77 -7.14 -13.35 -1.80
N ALA A 78 -5.92 -12.88 -2.10
CA ALA A 78 -4.75 -13.73 -2.26
C ALA A 78 -4.40 -14.48 -0.97
N ILE A 79 -4.48 -13.80 0.18
CA ILE A 79 -4.26 -14.41 1.49
C ILE A 79 -5.31 -15.48 1.78
N ILE A 80 -6.59 -15.20 1.55
CA ILE A 80 -7.67 -16.18 1.75
C ILE A 80 -7.44 -17.42 0.88
N LYS A 81 -7.10 -17.25 -0.40
CA LYS A 81 -6.78 -18.37 -1.29
C LYS A 81 -5.58 -19.18 -0.80
N ALA A 82 -4.52 -18.50 -0.35
CA ALA A 82 -3.35 -19.17 0.19
C ALA A 82 -3.70 -19.99 1.44
N VAL A 83 -4.48 -19.44 2.37
CA VAL A 83 -4.93 -20.14 3.58
C VAL A 83 -5.81 -21.35 3.24
N LEU A 84 -6.79 -21.19 2.34
CA LEU A 84 -7.66 -22.30 1.92
C LEU A 84 -6.88 -23.42 1.23
N GLY A 85 -5.82 -23.08 0.48
CA GLY A 85 -4.94 -24.06 -0.17
C GLY A 85 -4.06 -24.87 0.81
N LEU A 86 -3.95 -24.44 2.08
CA LEU A 86 -3.23 -25.18 3.13
C LEU A 86 -4.12 -26.19 3.86
N ILE A 87 -5.43 -26.16 3.64
CA ILE A 87 -6.36 -27.13 4.24
C ILE A 87 -6.24 -28.44 3.46
N PRO A 88 -5.78 -29.55 4.07
CA PRO A 88 -5.77 -30.85 3.42
C PRO A 88 -7.20 -31.29 3.09
N GLN A 89 -7.40 -31.91 1.92
CA GLN A 89 -8.70 -32.43 1.48
C GLN A 89 -9.17 -33.61 2.34
#